data_AF-A0A9D1LMS4-F1
#
_entry.id   AF-A0A9D1LMS4-F1
#
_cell.length_a   1.000
_cell.length_b   1.000
_cell.length_c   1.000
_cell.angle_alpha   90.00
_cell.angle_beta   90.00
_cell.angle_gamma   90.00
#
_symmetry.space_group_name_H-M   'P 1'
#
loop_
_entity.id
_entity.type
_entity.pdbx_description
1 polymer ?
#
loop_
_entity_poly.entity_id
_entity_poly.type
_entity_poly.pdbx_seq_one_letter_code
_entity_poly.pdbx_strand_id
1 'polypeptide(L)'
;MDGNIKLNAQTILEKTFTPNGKGYDPAEVDDFLDEIIADYLAFERYLKDSRDYIVDLETSTRKYQNEIAALELENAKMKRKLSGIKDADNVSNENIELLNRISRLESALYNAGIDPTKL
;
A
#
# COMPACT_ATOMS: atom_id res chain seq x y z
N MET A 1 19.84 -10.24 15.45
CA MET A 1 19.79 -11.27 16.50
C MET A 1 20.38 -12.51 15.88
N ASP A 2 21.68 -12.73 16.06
CA ASP A 2 22.33 -13.92 15.52
C ASP A 2 22.14 -15.06 16.52
N GLY A 3 20.91 -15.57 16.54
CA GLY A 3 20.58 -16.87 17.11
C GLY A 3 21.13 -17.92 16.17
N ASN A 4 22.43 -18.17 16.25
CA ASN A 4 23.10 -19.14 15.40
C ASN A 4 22.62 -20.54 15.82
N ILE A 5 21.62 -21.07 15.11
CA ILE A 5 21.03 -22.39 15.36
C ILE A 5 22.13 -23.42 15.06
N LYS A 6 22.56 -24.16 16.09
CA LYS A 6 23.68 -25.10 16.00
C LYS A 6 23.29 -26.50 15.55
N LEU A 7 22.01 -26.83 15.65
CA LEU A 7 21.46 -28.16 15.37
C LEU A 7 20.27 -28.03 14.42
N ASN A 8 20.07 -29.04 13.60
CA ASN A 8 18.88 -29.22 12.78
C ASN A 8 18.43 -30.68 12.89
N ALA A 9 17.23 -30.99 12.40
CA ALA A 9 16.67 -32.35 12.48
C ALA A 9 17.64 -33.42 11.95
N GLN A 10 18.32 -33.14 10.83
CA GLN A 10 19.27 -34.07 10.21
C GLN A 10 20.51 -34.33 11.09
N THR A 11 21.10 -33.28 11.65
CA THR A 11 22.30 -33.40 12.50
C THR A 11 22.01 -34.09 13.83
N ILE A 12 20.78 -34.01 14.32
CA ILE A 12 20.34 -34.75 15.51
C ILE A 12 20.16 -36.23 15.16
N LEU A 13 19.51 -36.54 14.03
CA LEU A 13 19.31 -37.92 13.54
C LEU A 13 20.64 -38.65 13.28
N GLU A 14 21.63 -37.97 12.72
CA GLU A 14 22.94 -38.55 12.39
C GLU A 14 23.88 -38.63 13.60
N LYS A 15 23.45 -38.15 14.78
CA LYS A 15 24.33 -38.05 15.94
C LYS A 15 24.60 -39.41 16.56
N THR A 16 25.84 -39.90 16.43
CA THR A 16 26.30 -41.09 17.16
C THR A 16 26.90 -40.73 18.51
N PHE A 17 26.49 -41.44 19.57
CA PHE A 17 27.07 -41.32 20.91
C PHE A 17 28.04 -42.47 21.19
N THR A 18 29.14 -42.17 21.88
CA THR A 18 30.08 -43.19 22.35
C THR A 18 29.55 -43.83 23.63
N PRO A 19 29.44 -45.17 23.72
CA PRO A 19 29.00 -45.85 24.93
C PRO A 19 29.93 -45.54 26.10
N ASN A 20 29.34 -45.21 27.26
CA ASN A 20 30.06 -45.10 28.51
C ASN A 20 29.36 -46.04 29.50
N GLY A 21 30.10 -46.87 30.25
CA GLY A 21 29.54 -47.95 31.08
C GLY A 21 28.62 -47.52 32.23
N LYS A 22 28.35 -46.21 32.38
CA LYS A 22 27.38 -45.60 33.31
C LYS A 22 26.45 -44.61 32.60
N GLY A 23 26.25 -44.77 31.29
CA GLY A 23 25.43 -43.89 30.47
C GLY A 23 23.92 -44.15 30.61
N TYR A 24 23.14 -43.30 29.94
CA TYR A 24 21.71 -43.49 29.73
C TYR A 24 21.43 -44.70 28.84
N ASP A 25 20.22 -45.25 28.95
CA ASP A 25 19.75 -46.30 28.04
C ASP A 25 19.68 -45.73 26.61
N PRO A 26 20.37 -46.33 25.63
CA PRO A 26 20.30 -45.89 24.24
C PRO A 26 18.87 -45.79 23.70
N ALA A 27 17.97 -46.70 24.10
CA ALA A 27 16.60 -46.68 23.60
C ALA A 27 15.80 -45.48 24.13
N GLU A 28 15.94 -45.16 25.43
CA GLU A 28 15.30 -43.99 26.04
C GLU A 28 15.83 -42.69 25.43
N VAL A 29 17.13 -42.63 25.12
CA VAL A 29 17.74 -41.49 24.44
C VAL A 29 17.21 -41.36 23.02
N ASP A 30 17.14 -42.43 22.25
CA ASP A 30 16.64 -42.41 20.88
C ASP A 30 15.16 -41.97 20.82
N ASP A 31 14.30 -42.53 21.68
CA ASP A 31 12.89 -42.13 21.79
C ASP A 31 12.74 -40.63 22.07
N PHE A 32 13.57 -40.09 22.97
CA PHE A 32 13.57 -38.65 23.28
C PHE A 32 14.12 -37.79 22.14
N LEU A 33 15.13 -38.28 21.41
CA LEU A 33 15.69 -37.56 20.25
C LEU A 33 14.72 -37.54 19.08
N ASP A 34 13.87 -38.56 18.91
CA ASP A 34 12.80 -38.57 17.91
C ASP A 34 11.78 -37.44 18.16
N GLU A 35 11.39 -37.22 19.43
CA GLU A 35 10.53 -36.08 19.81
C GLU A 35 11.20 -34.74 19.49
N ILE A 36 12.49 -34.58 19.83
CA ILE A 36 13.24 -33.36 19.53
C ILE A 36 13.35 -33.15 18.01
N ILE A 37 13.59 -34.20 17.22
CA ILE A 37 13.63 -34.12 15.76
C ILE A 37 12.30 -33.61 15.22
N ALA A 38 11.17 -34.14 15.72
CA ALA A 38 9.85 -33.70 15.32
C ALA A 38 9.62 -32.21 15.62
N ASP A 39 10.05 -31.73 16.79
CA ASP A 39 9.97 -30.32 17.17
C ASP A 39 10.83 -29.43 16.27
N TYR A 40 12.06 -29.85 15.94
CA TYR A 40 12.92 -29.09 15.03
C TYR A 40 12.31 -28.97 13.63
N LEU A 41 11.71 -30.04 13.10
CA LEU A 41 10.98 -30.00 11.83
C LEU A 41 9.76 -29.05 11.91
N ALA A 42 9.02 -29.08 13.03
CA ALA A 42 7.90 -28.18 13.24
C ALA A 42 8.34 -26.71 13.31
N PHE A 43 9.44 -26.41 13.99
CA PHE A 43 10.01 -25.07 14.06
C PHE A 43 10.52 -24.59 12.69
N GLU A 44 11.20 -25.44 11.92
CA GLU A 44 11.62 -25.12 10.55
C GLU A 44 10.42 -24.77 9.67
N ARG A 45 9.33 -25.54 9.77
CA ARG A 45 8.08 -25.24 9.06
C ARG A 45 7.50 -23.90 9.48
N TYR A 46 7.36 -23.67 10.79
CA TYR A 46 6.82 -22.41 11.31
C TYR A 46 7.66 -21.20 10.89
N LEU A 47 8.98 -21.32 10.93
CA LEU A 47 9.89 -20.26 10.50
C LEU A 47 9.74 -19.98 9.01
N LYS A 48 9.60 -21.01 8.18
CA LYS A 48 9.34 -20.86 6.75
C LYS A 48 8.00 -20.16 6.52
N ASP A 49 6.93 -20.67 7.11
CA ASP A 49 5.58 -20.12 6.97
C ASP A 49 5.53 -18.66 7.43
N SER A 50 6.20 -18.33 8.54
CA SER A 50 6.29 -16.95 9.04
C SER A 50 7.09 -16.04 8.11
N ARG A 51 8.17 -16.53 7.50
CA ARG A 51 8.96 -15.76 6.52
C ARG A 51 8.16 -15.49 5.26
N ASP A 52 7.47 -16.51 4.75
CA ASP A 52 6.61 -16.39 3.58
C ASP A 52 5.48 -15.37 3.84
N TYR A 53 4.86 -15.43 5.02
CA TYR A 53 3.84 -14.46 5.43
C TYR A 53 4.38 -13.02 5.52
N ILE A 54 5.59 -12.82 6.04
CA ILE A 54 6.23 -11.49 6.07
C ILE A 54 6.42 -10.96 4.66
N VAL A 55 6.93 -11.78 3.73
CA VAL A 55 7.14 -11.39 2.33
C VAL A 55 5.82 -10.98 1.66
N ASP A 56 4.75 -11.74 1.89
CA ASP A 56 3.41 -11.42 1.36
C ASP A 56 2.86 -10.11 1.91
N LEU A 57 3.06 -9.87 3.21
CA LEU A 57 2.62 -8.64 3.88
C LEU A 57 3.41 -7.41 3.42
N GLU A 58 4.74 -7.54 3.29
CA GLU A 58 5.61 -6.50 2.75
C GLU A 58 5.24 -6.16 1.30
N THR A 59 4.96 -7.18 0.48
CA THR A 59 4.53 -7.00 -0.91
C THR A 59 3.19 -6.27 -0.98
N SER A 60 2.23 -6.63 -0.14
CA SER A 60 0.92 -5.98 -0.08
C SER A 60 1.04 -4.53 0.38
N THR A 61 1.84 -4.27 1.41
CA THR A 61 2.12 -2.92 1.91
C THR A 61 2.72 -2.05 0.83
N ARG A 62 3.70 -2.58 0.08
CA ARG A 62 4.32 -1.86 -1.04
C ARG A 62 3.32 -1.55 -2.15
N LYS A 63 2.41 -2.48 -2.47
CA LYS A 63 1.34 -2.25 -3.45
C LYS A 63 0.43 -1.10 -3.02
N TYR A 64 -0.07 -1.12 -1.78
CA TYR A 64 -0.94 -0.06 -1.27
C TYR A 64 -0.22 1.29 -1.16
N GLN A 65 1.06 1.32 -0.78
CA GLN A 65 1.85 2.55 -0.78
C GLN A 65 1.99 3.15 -2.18
N ASN A 66 2.24 2.32 -3.20
CA ASN A 66 2.30 2.78 -4.58
C ASN A 66 0.94 3.30 -5.09
N GLU A 67 -0.15 2.63 -4.71
CA GLU A 67 -1.51 3.05 -5.07
C GLU A 67 -1.88 4.39 -4.42
N ILE A 68 -1.57 4.56 -3.12
CA ILE A 68 -1.75 5.84 -2.42
C ILE A 68 -0.95 6.95 -3.12
N ALA A 69 0.34 6.71 -3.44
CA ALA A 69 1.16 7.70 -4.12
C ALA A 69 0.60 8.09 -5.51
N ALA A 70 0.07 7.11 -6.26
CA ALA A 70 -0.57 7.36 -7.55
C ALA A 70 -1.86 8.20 -7.41
N LEU A 71 -2.72 7.85 -6.46
CA LEU A 71 -3.96 8.59 -6.17
C LEU A 71 -3.69 10.00 -5.64
N GLU A 72 -2.64 10.20 -4.84
CA GLU A 72 -2.22 11.52 -4.37
C GLU A 72 -1.75 12.40 -5.53
N LEU A 73 -0.98 11.84 -6.47
CA LEU A 73 -0.56 12.55 -7.67
C LEU A 73 -1.76 12.91 -8.56
N GLU A 74 -2.71 12.00 -8.73
CA GLU A 74 -3.92 12.25 -9.50
C GLU A 74 -4.79 13.32 -8.83
N ASN A 75 -5.01 13.23 -7.53
CA ASN A 75 -5.70 14.26 -6.74
C ASN A 75 -5.02 15.63 -6.85
N ALA A 76 -3.69 15.68 -6.80
CA ALA A 76 -2.95 16.93 -6.98
C ALA A 76 -3.16 17.52 -8.38
N LYS A 77 -3.16 16.69 -9.43
CA LYS A 77 -3.48 17.11 -10.80
C LYS A 77 -4.91 17.61 -10.93
N MET A 78 -5.89 16.90 -10.36
CA MET A 78 -7.29 17.30 -10.37
C MET A 78 -7.50 18.62 -9.61
N LYS A 79 -6.88 18.79 -8.43
CA LYS A 79 -6.93 20.05 -7.67
C LYS A 79 -6.38 21.24 -8.47
N ARG A 80 -5.26 21.06 -9.19
CA ARG A 80 -4.70 22.09 -10.06
C ARG A 80 -5.61 22.43 -11.25
N LYS A 81 -6.24 21.43 -11.86
CA LYS A 81 -7.24 21.67 -12.92
C LYS A 81 -8.46 22.42 -12.37
N LEU A 82 -8.94 22.04 -11.20
CA LEU A 82 -10.10 22.67 -10.55
C LEU A 82 -9.80 24.11 -10.11
N SER A 83 -8.59 24.42 -9.64
CA SER A 83 -8.21 25.80 -9.33
C SER A 83 -8.15 26.66 -10.59
N GLY A 84 -7.58 26.14 -11.69
CA GLY A 84 -7.56 26.86 -12.98
C GLY A 84 -8.95 27.07 -13.57
N ILE A 85 -9.89 26.15 -13.32
CA ILE A 85 -11.30 26.32 -13.72
C ILE A 85 -12.00 27.34 -12.82
N LYS A 86 -11.79 27.37 -11.49
CA LYS A 86 -12.43 28.37 -10.61
C LYS A 86 -12.13 29.81 -11.00
N ASP A 87 -10.91 30.09 -11.44
CA ASP A 87 -10.54 31.43 -11.91
C ASP A 87 -11.18 31.73 -13.29
N ALA A 88 -11.35 30.71 -14.14
CA ALA A 88 -12.05 30.84 -15.43
C ALA A 88 -13.58 30.90 -15.30
N ASP A 89 -14.19 30.24 -14.30
CA ASP A 89 -15.63 30.17 -14.07
C ASP A 89 -16.15 31.49 -13.49
N ASN A 90 -15.38 32.14 -12.59
CA ASN A 90 -15.70 33.48 -12.12
C ASN A 90 -15.63 34.49 -13.28
N VAL A 91 -14.57 34.47 -14.08
CA VAL A 91 -14.46 35.33 -15.27
C VAL A 91 -15.55 35.00 -16.30
N SER A 92 -15.90 33.73 -16.49
CA SER A 92 -16.96 33.31 -17.41
C SER A 92 -18.35 33.74 -16.93
N ASN A 93 -18.65 33.61 -15.64
CA ASN A 93 -19.92 34.05 -15.07
C ASN A 93 -20.04 35.58 -15.07
N GLU A 94 -18.98 36.30 -14.72
CA GLU A 94 -18.92 37.77 -14.85
C GLU A 94 -19.11 38.20 -16.31
N ASN A 95 -18.49 37.52 -17.28
CA ASN A 95 -18.68 37.79 -18.70
C ASN A 95 -20.12 37.54 -19.15
N ILE A 96 -20.77 36.47 -18.69
CA ILE A 96 -22.18 36.17 -18.97
C ILE A 96 -23.10 37.24 -18.35
N GLU A 97 -22.82 37.69 -17.13
CA GLU A 97 -23.56 38.78 -16.48
C GLU A 97 -23.39 40.11 -17.23
N LEU A 98 -22.18 40.43 -17.69
CA LEU A 98 -21.90 41.60 -18.52
C LEU A 98 -22.67 41.55 -19.84
N LEU A 99 -22.68 40.41 -20.53
CA LEU A 99 -23.46 40.23 -21.77
C LEU A 99 -24.97 40.40 -21.52
N ASN A 100 -25.50 39.84 -20.44
CA ASN A 100 -26.90 40.01 -20.06
C ASN A 100 -27.22 41.47 -19.74
N ARG A 101 -26.30 42.19 -19.08
CA ARG A 101 -26.47 43.62 -18.79
C ARG A 101 -26.44 44.46 -20.07
N ILE A 102 -25.51 44.18 -21.00
CA ILE A 102 -25.44 44.81 -22.32
C ILE A 102 -26.76 44.57 -23.06
N SER A 103 -27.24 43.33 -23.12
CA SER A 103 -28.50 43.00 -23.79
C SER A 103 -29.71 43.75 -23.22
N ARG A 104 -29.77 43.93 -21.89
CA ARG A 104 -30.82 44.75 -21.24
C ARG A 104 -30.69 46.23 -21.59
N LEU A 105 -29.47 46.76 -21.61
CA LEU A 105 -29.21 48.15 -21.96
C LEU A 105 -29.54 48.41 -23.44
N GLU A 106 -29.15 47.53 -24.34
CA GLU A 106 -29.52 47.58 -25.76
C GLU A 106 -31.04 47.57 -25.92
N SER A 107 -31.74 46.65 -25.25
CA SER A 107 -33.20 46.58 -25.27
C SER A 107 -33.85 47.86 -24.75
N ALA A 108 -33.30 48.46 -23.68
CA ALA A 108 -33.79 49.72 -23.13
C ALA A 108 -33.56 50.90 -24.10
N LEU A 109 -32.41 50.93 -24.78
CA LEU A 109 -32.10 51.93 -25.80
C LEU A 109 -33.06 51.83 -27.00
N TYR A 110 -33.28 50.61 -27.51
CA TYR A 110 -34.26 50.36 -28.56
C TYR A 110 -35.67 50.81 -28.15
N ASN A 111 -36.09 50.51 -26.91
CA ASN A 111 -37.38 50.96 -26.38
C ASN A 111 -37.46 52.49 -26.20
N ALA A 112 -36.34 53.15 -25.95
CA ALA A 112 -36.24 54.61 -25.90
C ALA A 112 -36.14 55.26 -27.30
N GLY A 113 -36.20 54.47 -28.38
CA GLY A 113 -36.13 54.94 -29.77
C GLY A 113 -34.71 55.29 -30.23
N ILE A 114 -33.68 54.91 -29.46
CA ILE A 114 -32.27 55.10 -29.78
C ILE A 114 -31.74 53.78 -30.34
N ASP A 115 -31.32 53.77 -31.61
CA ASP A 115 -30.73 52.61 -32.25
C ASP A 115 -29.25 52.49 -31.84
N PRO A 116 -28.87 51.52 -30.98
CA PRO A 116 -27.50 51.38 -30.50
C PRO A 116 -26.53 50.91 -31.59
N THR A 117 -27.02 50.42 -32.74
CA THR A 117 -26.17 49.97 -33.85
C THR A 117 -25.69 51.10 -34.76
N LYS A 118 -26.16 52.34 -34.52
CA LYS A 118 -25.86 53.54 -35.31
C LYS A 118 -25.08 54.61 -34.56
N LEU A 119 -24.60 54.29 -33.36
CA LEU A 119 -23.69 55.13 -32.56
C LEU A 119 -22.23 54.88 -32.93
#